data_AF-A0A7J8GJY0-F1
#
_entry.id   AF-A0A7J8GJY0-F1
#
_cell.length_a   1.000
_cell.length_b   1.000
_cell.length_c   1.000
_cell.angle_alpha   90.00
_cell.angle_beta   90.00
_cell.angle_gamma   90.00
#
_symmetry.space_group_name_H-M   'P 1'
#
loop_
_entity.id
_entity.type
_entity.pdbx_description
1 polymer ?
#
loop_
_entity_poly.entity_id
_entity_poly.type
_entity_poly.pdbx_seq_one_letter_code
_entity_poly.pdbx_strand_id
1 'polypeptide(L)'
;MDQALLLIHNELFGTNLTVYWNSERCYQCLLQVLANVSGSAKPGAPSIAAAAVSTQHRSILQLNHTWEEKEVCRLEYTFGEFGNYSLLVKPVHNGVNEIACEIIVNKNPVDSNLRMYMLFVDF
;
A
#
# COMPACT_ATOMS: atom_id res chain seq x y z
N MET A 1 -10.67 -15.28 2.52
CA MET A 1 -9.35 -14.71 2.88
C MET A 1 -9.60 -13.57 3.80
N ASP A 2 -8.89 -13.55 4.91
CA ASP A 2 -9.02 -12.47 5.87
C ASP A 2 -8.28 -11.23 5.36
N GLN A 3 -8.75 -10.05 5.75
CA GLN A 3 -8.20 -8.78 5.30
C GLN A 3 -7.05 -8.32 6.19
N ALA A 4 -6.08 -7.65 5.59
CA ALA A 4 -5.07 -6.84 6.25
C ALA A 4 -5.43 -5.36 6.19
N LEU A 5 -4.86 -4.58 7.10
CA LEU A 5 -5.02 -3.14 7.16
C LEU A 5 -3.81 -2.46 6.51
N LEU A 6 -4.07 -1.58 5.54
CA LEU A 6 -3.09 -0.67 4.96
C LEU A 6 -3.44 0.76 5.36
N LEU A 7 -2.51 1.44 6.03
CA LEU A 7 -2.57 2.86 6.36
C LEU A 7 -1.72 3.64 5.36
N ILE A 8 -2.31 4.57 4.63
CA ILE A 8 -1.63 5.38 3.62
C ILE A 8 -1.38 6.75 4.21
N HIS A 9 -0.12 7.09 4.41
CA HIS A 9 0.33 8.36 4.98
C HIS A 9 0.83 9.26 3.86
N ASN A 10 0.10 10.34 3.58
CA ASN A 10 0.46 11.34 2.59
C ASN A 10 1.05 12.57 3.27
N GLU A 11 2.37 12.76 3.16
CA GLU A 11 3.09 13.94 3.64
C GLU A 11 3.21 15.04 2.58
N LEU A 12 2.72 14.81 1.35
CA LEU A 12 2.77 15.81 0.30
C LEU A 12 1.80 16.95 0.62
N PHE A 13 2.33 18.15 0.75
CA PHE A 13 1.56 19.32 1.13
C PHE A 13 0.63 19.77 0.00
N GLY A 14 -0.67 19.85 0.26
CA GLY A 14 -1.67 20.30 -0.71
C GLY A 14 -1.93 19.35 -1.90
N THR A 15 -1.24 18.22 -1.98
CA THR A 15 -1.33 17.26 -3.07
C THR A 15 -2.20 16.07 -2.70
N ASN A 16 -3.34 15.93 -3.36
CA ASN A 16 -4.21 14.76 -3.21
C ASN A 16 -3.71 13.60 -4.05
N LEU A 17 -3.82 12.39 -3.50
CA LEU A 17 -3.39 11.16 -4.13
C LEU A 17 -4.55 10.19 -4.29
N THR A 18 -4.58 9.51 -5.43
CA THR A 18 -5.43 8.34 -5.64
C THR A 18 -4.54 7.12 -5.69
N VAL A 19 -4.80 6.17 -4.80
CA VAL A 19 -4.08 4.90 -4.71
C VAL A 19 -4.89 3.87 -5.48
N TYR A 20 -4.26 3.30 -6.49
CA TYR A 20 -4.78 2.20 -7.27
C TYR A 20 -4.10 0.89 -6.89
N TRP A 21 -4.80 -0.22 -7.11
CA TRP A 21 -4.28 -1.55 -6.86
C TRP A 21 -4.72 -2.56 -7.93
N ASN A 22 -3.91 -3.58 -8.14
CA ASN A 22 -4.24 -4.78 -8.91
C ASN A 22 -3.33 -5.95 -8.50
N SER A 23 -3.74 -7.19 -8.78
CA SER A 23 -2.93 -8.39 -8.56
C SER A 23 -2.08 -8.71 -9.79
N GLU A 24 -0.81 -9.08 -9.60
CA GLU A 24 0.08 -9.50 -10.69
C GLU A 24 -0.42 -10.74 -11.44
N ARG A 25 -1.26 -11.57 -10.80
CA ARG A 25 -1.86 -12.73 -11.50
C ARG A 25 -2.92 -12.34 -12.51
N CYS A 26 -3.43 -11.12 -12.49
CA CYS A 26 -4.43 -10.69 -13.46
C CYS A 26 -3.81 -9.80 -14.55
N TYR A 27 -3.21 -10.47 -15.54
CA TYR A 27 -2.54 -9.84 -16.68
C TYR A 27 -3.43 -8.92 -17.54
N GLN A 28 -4.76 -9.04 -17.44
CA GLN A 28 -5.73 -8.21 -18.19
C GLN A 28 -6.64 -7.37 -17.28
N CYS A 29 -6.40 -7.35 -15.96
CA CYS A 29 -7.21 -6.51 -15.07
C CYS A 29 -6.75 -5.05 -15.16
N LEU A 30 -7.72 -4.14 -15.16
CA LEU A 30 -7.46 -2.73 -14.93
C LEU A 30 -7.12 -2.47 -13.45
N LEU A 31 -6.29 -1.44 -13.23
CA LEU A 31 -6.06 -0.87 -11.91
C LEU A 31 -7.37 -0.36 -11.32
N GLN A 32 -7.69 -0.81 -10.10
CA GLN A 32 -8.88 -0.40 -9.37
C GLN A 32 -8.51 0.65 -8.32
N VAL A 33 -9.42 1.57 -8.03
CA VAL A 33 -9.21 2.54 -6.94
C VAL A 33 -9.27 1.80 -5.60
N LEU A 34 -8.21 1.90 -4.82
CA LEU A 34 -8.14 1.38 -3.45
C LEU A 34 -8.58 2.45 -2.45
N ALA A 35 -8.05 3.67 -2.56
CA ALA A 35 -8.35 4.77 -1.66
C ALA A 35 -7.99 6.13 -2.29
N ASN A 36 -8.69 7.18 -1.85
CA ASN A 36 -8.29 8.57 -2.07
C ASN A 36 -7.75 9.15 -0.77
N VAL A 37 -6.62 9.85 -0.85
CA VAL A 37 -5.92 10.43 0.30
C VAL A 37 -5.72 11.90 0.05
N SER A 38 -6.23 12.74 0.94
CA SER A 38 -6.01 14.18 0.84
C SER A 38 -4.53 14.52 1.06
N GLY A 39 -4.11 15.68 0.56
CA GLY A 39 -2.81 16.25 0.86
C GLY A 39 -2.64 16.54 2.35
N SER A 40 -1.39 16.59 2.79
CA SER A 40 -1.06 17.04 4.12
C SER A 40 -1.55 18.48 4.35
N ALA A 41 -2.20 18.71 5.49
CA ALA A 41 -2.72 20.02 5.88
C ALA A 41 -1.61 20.96 6.41
N LYS A 42 -0.52 20.41 6.94
CA LYS A 42 0.62 21.15 7.46
C LYS A 42 1.90 20.32 7.38
N PRO A 43 3.07 20.93 7.13
CA PRO A 43 4.34 20.21 7.13
C PRO A 43 4.53 19.38 8.41
N GLY A 44 4.92 18.12 8.26
CA GLY A 44 5.12 17.19 9.38
C GLY A 44 3.85 16.55 9.95
N ALA A 45 2.66 16.80 9.38
CA ALA A 45 1.44 16.09 9.73
C ALA A 45 0.86 15.37 8.50
N PRO A 46 1.13 14.07 8.32
CA PRO A 46 0.58 13.32 7.20
C PRO A 46 -0.95 13.26 7.28
N SER A 47 -1.60 13.33 6.13
CA SER A 47 -2.98 12.86 6.01
C SER A 47 -2.98 11.33 5.94
N ILE A 48 -3.95 10.69 6.61
CA ILE A 48 -4.01 9.23 6.70
C ILE A 48 -5.33 8.72 6.14
N ALA A 49 -5.24 7.75 5.23
CA ALA A 49 -6.39 6.95 4.81
C ALA A 49 -6.16 5.48 5.17
N ALA A 50 -7.24 4.77 5.48
CA ALA A 50 -7.20 3.34 5.74
C ALA A 50 -7.86 2.58 4.59
N ALA A 51 -7.25 1.48 4.17
CA ALA A 51 -7.80 0.56 3.19
C ALA A 51 -7.64 -0.88 3.66
N ALA A 52 -8.64 -1.70 3.36
CA ALA A 52 -8.53 -3.14 3.53
C ALA A 52 -7.86 -3.75 2.29
N VAL A 53 -6.83 -4.56 2.50
CA VAL A 53 -6.09 -5.24 1.44
C VAL A 53 -6.02 -6.74 1.72
N SER A 54 -6.17 -7.59 0.72
CA SER A 54 -6.05 -9.04 0.88
C SER A 54 -5.56 -9.64 -0.43
N THR A 55 -4.36 -10.22 -0.41
CA THR A 55 -3.68 -10.61 -1.65
C THR A 55 -2.96 -11.95 -1.46
N GLN A 56 -3.36 -13.00 -2.20
CA GLN A 56 -2.59 -14.27 -2.23
C GLN A 56 -1.30 -14.15 -3.02
N HIS A 57 -1.28 -13.18 -3.94
CA HIS A 57 -0.19 -12.96 -4.87
C HIS A 57 0.27 -11.51 -4.73
N ARG A 58 1.46 -11.26 -5.27
CA ARG A 58 2.02 -9.92 -5.30
C ARG A 58 1.07 -8.98 -6.03
N SER A 59 0.93 -7.79 -5.48
CA SER A 59 0.00 -6.77 -5.95
C SER A 59 0.76 -5.51 -6.29
N ILE A 60 0.33 -4.87 -7.37
CA ILE A 60 0.84 -3.61 -7.84
C ILE A 60 0.02 -2.52 -7.15
N LEU A 61 0.70 -1.63 -6.45
CA LEU A 61 0.15 -0.38 -5.95
C LEU A 61 0.68 0.76 -6.82
N GLN A 62 -0.23 1.58 -7.33
CA GLN A 62 0.12 2.75 -8.11
C GLN A 62 -0.52 3.98 -7.49
N LEU A 63 0.28 4.99 -7.17
CA LEU A 63 -0.18 6.24 -6.61
C LEU A 63 -0.12 7.31 -7.68
N ASN A 64 -1.24 7.96 -7.97
CA ASN A 64 -1.30 9.06 -8.91
C ASN A 64 -1.71 10.35 -8.20
N HIS A 65 -1.24 11.47 -8.73
CA HIS A 65 -1.80 12.78 -8.41
C HIS A 65 -3.26 12.82 -8.86
N THR A 66 -4.20 13.09 -7.95
CA THR A 66 -5.64 13.01 -8.26
C THR A 66 -6.06 13.97 -9.40
N TRP A 67 -5.42 15.13 -9.51
CA TRP A 67 -5.79 16.15 -10.51
C TRP A 67 -5.00 16.08 -11.82
N GLU A 68 -3.77 15.57 -11.75
CA GLU A 68 -2.88 15.54 -12.92
C GLU A 68 -2.84 14.15 -13.56
N GLU A 69 -3.44 13.16 -12.90
CA GLU A 69 -3.38 11.72 -13.24
C GLU A 69 -1.95 11.20 -13.47
N LYS A 70 -0.97 11.94 -12.98
CA LYS A 70 0.45 11.64 -13.11
C LYS A 70 0.86 10.63 -12.05
N GLU A 71 1.53 9.57 -12.48
CA GLU A 71 2.13 8.59 -11.57
C GLU A 71 3.18 9.26 -10.67
N VAL A 72 3.02 9.04 -9.37
CA VAL A 72 3.92 9.49 -8.31
C VAL A 72 4.85 8.34 -7.92
N CYS A 73 4.27 7.16 -7.66
CA CYS A 73 5.00 5.97 -7.26
C CYS A 73 4.29 4.71 -7.76
N ARG A 74 5.07 3.68 -8.08
CA ARG A 74 4.60 2.33 -8.35
C ARG A 74 5.40 1.33 -7.51
N LEU A 75 4.70 0.49 -6.75
CA LEU A 75 5.27 -0.46 -5.80
C LEU A 75 4.65 -1.84 -6.01
N GLU A 76 5.39 -2.89 -5.71
CA GLU A 76 4.89 -4.27 -5.80
C GLU A 76 5.09 -4.97 -4.46
N TYR A 77 3.98 -5.39 -3.83
CA TYR A 77 3.98 -5.93 -2.48
C TYR A 77 2.94 -7.04 -2.29
N THR A 78 3.20 -7.98 -1.38
CA THR A 78 2.28 -9.06 -1.02
C THR A 78 1.76 -8.84 0.39
N PHE A 79 0.47 -8.58 0.54
CA PHE A 79 -0.18 -8.38 1.83
C PHE A 79 -0.68 -9.70 2.40
N GLY A 80 -0.05 -10.16 3.48
CA GLY A 80 -0.50 -11.32 4.24
C GLY A 80 -1.67 -11.00 5.18
N GLU A 81 -2.46 -12.01 5.51
CA GLU A 81 -3.68 -11.92 6.33
C GLU A 81 -3.40 -11.35 7.73
N PHE A 82 -4.33 -10.53 8.24
CA PHE A 82 -4.26 -9.86 9.55
C PHE A 82 -3.02 -8.96 9.78
N GLY A 83 -2.23 -8.70 8.73
CA GLY A 83 -1.12 -7.76 8.79
C GLY A 83 -1.59 -6.31 8.94
N ASN A 84 -0.74 -5.48 9.51
CA ASN A 84 -0.91 -4.03 9.58
C ASN A 84 0.30 -3.39 8.90
N TYR A 85 0.03 -2.61 7.86
CA TYR A 85 1.04 -2.01 7.00
C TYR A 85 0.83 -0.50 6.93
N SER A 86 1.91 0.25 6.80
CA SER A 86 1.88 1.67 6.49
C SER A 86 2.59 1.93 5.16
N LEU A 87 1.91 2.57 4.21
CA LEU A 87 2.50 3.13 3.02
C LEU A 87 2.81 4.60 3.29
N LEU A 88 4.08 4.97 3.36
CA LEU A 88 4.51 6.34 3.55
C LEU A 88 4.84 6.99 2.22
N VAL A 89 4.28 8.18 1.97
CA VAL A 89 4.56 9.00 0.80
C VAL A 89 5.16 10.31 1.28
N LYS A 90 6.45 10.51 1.00
CA LYS A 90 7.25 11.61 1.54
C LYS A 90 7.96 12.40 0.45
N PRO A 91 8.07 13.73 0.58
CA PRO A 91 8.93 14.52 -0.29
C PRO A 91 10.41 14.26 0.02
N VAL A 92 11.26 14.14 -1.00
CA VAL A 92 12.71 14.02 -0.85
C VAL A 92 13.32 15.42 -0.78
N HIS A 93 14.06 15.73 0.28
CA HIS A 93 14.58 17.08 0.54
C HIS A 93 15.85 17.47 -0.24
N ASN A 94 16.31 16.65 -1.20
CA ASN A 94 17.60 16.82 -1.89
C ASN A 94 17.55 17.65 -3.19
N GLY A 95 16.64 18.63 -3.28
CA GLY A 95 16.69 19.68 -4.32
C GLY A 95 16.06 19.33 -5.68
N VAL A 96 15.65 18.09 -5.89
CA VAL A 96 14.70 17.70 -6.95
C VAL A 96 13.38 17.37 -6.28
N ASN A 97 12.26 17.74 -6.89
CA ASN A 97 10.89 17.50 -6.39
C ASN A 97 10.52 16.00 -6.47
N GLU A 98 11.42 15.14 -5.99
CA GLU A 98 11.30 13.69 -5.96
C GLU A 98 10.43 13.27 -4.77
N ILE A 99 9.64 12.23 -4.98
CA ILE A 99 8.73 11.67 -3.98
C ILE A 99 9.19 10.24 -3.69
N ALA A 100 9.38 9.92 -2.42
CA ALA A 100 9.72 8.59 -1.97
C ALA A 100 8.47 7.89 -1.42
N CYS A 101 8.28 6.64 -1.84
CA CYS A 101 7.23 5.79 -1.30
C CYS A 101 7.82 4.51 -0.70
N GLU A 102 7.47 4.21 0.55
CA GLU A 102 7.95 3.03 1.26
C GLU A 102 6.80 2.31 1.98
N ILE A 103 6.89 0.99 2.07
CA ILE A 103 5.95 0.17 2.85
C ILE A 103 6.65 -0.29 4.12
N ILE A 104 6.02 -0.03 5.26
CA ILE A 104 6.44 -0.46 6.58
C ILE A 104 5.46 -1.51 7.10
N VAL A 105 5.99 -2.55 7.74
CA VAL A 105 5.20 -3.56 8.44
C VAL A 105 5.06 -3.16 9.90
N ASN A 106 3.87 -2.69 10.29
CA ASN A 106 3.56 -2.33 11.68
C ASN A 106 3.22 -3.56 12.53
N LYS A 107 2.53 -4.53 11.93
CA LYS A 107 2.23 -5.84 12.52
C LYS A 107 2.42 -6.90 11.46
N ASN A 108 3.26 -7.89 11.79
CA ASN A 108 3.52 -9.00 10.89
C ASN A 108 2.23 -9.75 10.57
N PRO A 109 2.03 -10.15 9.29
CA PRO A 109 0.91 -11.01 8.94
C PRO A 109 1.01 -12.36 9.64
N VAL A 110 -0.12 -13.04 9.75
CA VAL A 110 -0.11 -14.44 10.15
C VAL A 110 0.45 -15.25 8.98
N ASP A 111 1.54 -15.98 9.21
CA ASP A 111 2.11 -16.85 8.19
C ASP A 111 1.15 -18.01 7.91
N SER A 112 0.46 -17.94 6.78
CA SER A 112 -0.44 -19.00 6.32
C SER A 112 0.33 -20.20 5.74
N ASN A 113 1.63 -20.11 5.44
CA ASN A 113 2.45 -21.27 5.08
C ASN A 113 2.81 -22.14 6.30
N LEU A 114 2.82 -21.57 7.50
CA LEU A 114 3.03 -22.33 8.74
C LEU A 114 1.86 -23.28 9.05
N ARG A 115 0.67 -23.07 8.47
CA ARG A 115 -0.48 -23.97 8.62
C ARG A 115 -0.32 -25.32 7.89
N MET A 116 0.63 -25.46 6.95
CA MET A 116 0.80 -26.71 6.20
C MET A 116 1.73 -27.72 6.89
N TYR A 117 2.49 -27.32 7.92
CA TYR A 117 3.41 -28.22 8.63
C TYR A 117 2.79 -28.97 9.82
N MET A 118 1.61 -28.56 10.32
CA MET A 118 0.96 -29.22 11.46
C MET A 118 0.02 -30.38 11.08
N LEU A 119 -0.01 -30.81 9.81
CA LEU A 119 -0.82 -31.97 9.37
C LEU A 119 0.00 -33.25 9.11
N PHE A 120 1.30 -33.26 9.42
CA PHE A 120 2.20 -34.40 9.14
C PHE A 120 2.86 -35.00 10.40
N VAL A 121 2.28 -34.82 11.58
CA VAL A 121 2.76 -35.48 12.81
C VAL A 121 1.60 -36.14 13.56
N ASP A 122 0.87 -37.01 12.87
CA ASP A 122 0.04 -38.04 13.48
C ASP A 122 0.25 -39.32 12.65
N PHE A 123 1.31 -40.08 12.97
CA PHE A 123 1.55 -41.43 12.49
C PHE A 123 1.93 -42.33 13.66
#